data_AF-A0A2N1UU12-F1
#
_entry.id   AF-A0A2N1UU12-F1
#
_cell.length_a   1.000
_cell.length_b   1.000
_cell.length_c   1.000
_cell.angle_alpha   90.00
_cell.angle_beta   90.00
_cell.angle_gamma   90.00
#
_symmetry.space_group_name_H-M   'P 1'
#
loop_
_entity.id
_entity.type
_entity.pdbx_description
1 polymer ?
#
loop_
_entity_poly.entity_id
_entity_poly.type
_entity_poly.pdbx_seq_one_letter_code
_entity_poly.pdbx_strand_id
1 'polypeptide(L)'
;LRYDSESGYLGTAVSSGEKLLEVSAFDRILIVRHSGMYSVVDVPEKLFVDQGLLWVAIANKEEINSTLLTIVYRAPGTGFPYIKRSSIETWIIAKDYSLIPEGAQMLLFSTEKDFEFTLTYAKKPRTKKNDETFKTRNYGQKGLKAAGVRLATREVLDAISSAKRVTPAGPNAPELEAVFPIQAKDGKESLPEKIIRAPIAKKRAAPKKAAKPEKPAKPASAPLEETRMQAEIARAKAEAARIQAETEAKVESIPHGLFAALARKKAELTSDDKDKPKGNS
;
A
#
# COMPACT_ATOMS: atom_id res chain seq x y z
N LEU A 1 -19.62 13.57 9.66
CA LEU A 1 -18.26 13.64 9.08
C LEU A 1 -18.29 14.48 7.82
N ARG A 2 -17.37 15.44 7.69
CA ARG A 2 -17.22 16.29 6.50
C ARG A 2 -15.83 16.15 5.92
N TYR A 3 -15.73 16.29 4.60
CA TYR A 3 -14.47 16.27 3.85
C TYR A 3 -14.35 17.49 2.95
N ASP A 4 -13.19 18.11 3.01
CA ASP A 4 -12.80 19.22 2.15
C ASP A 4 -11.84 18.71 1.06
N SER A 5 -12.27 18.74 -0.20
CA SER A 5 -11.48 18.26 -1.33
C SER A 5 -10.30 19.15 -1.68
N GLU A 6 -10.39 20.45 -1.40
CA GLU A 6 -9.31 21.41 -1.69
C GLU A 6 -8.22 21.34 -0.63
N SER A 7 -8.62 21.29 0.65
CA SER A 7 -7.66 21.28 1.75
C SER A 7 -7.23 19.87 2.19
N GLY A 8 -7.96 18.82 1.80
CA GLY A 8 -7.67 17.44 2.16
C GLY A 8 -7.95 17.08 3.63
N TYR A 9 -8.70 17.93 4.35
CA TYR A 9 -9.09 17.67 5.73
C TYR A 9 -10.42 16.92 5.82
N LEU A 10 -10.46 15.94 6.73
CA LEU A 10 -11.61 15.13 7.08
C LEU A 10 -11.87 15.25 8.58
N GLY A 11 -13.12 15.48 8.98
CA GLY A 11 -13.47 15.51 10.40
C GLY A 11 -14.86 16.03 10.71
N THR A 12 -15.21 16.07 11.99
CA THR A 12 -16.48 16.63 12.47
C THR A 12 -16.43 18.15 12.65
N ALA A 13 -15.26 18.71 12.99
CA ALA A 13 -15.05 20.14 13.17
C ALA A 13 -14.71 20.88 11.87
N VAL A 14 -14.64 20.16 10.74
CA VAL A 14 -14.39 20.72 9.42
C VAL A 14 -15.67 21.41 8.91
N SER A 15 -15.64 22.74 8.81
CA SER A 15 -16.77 23.54 8.35
C SER A 15 -16.82 23.72 6.83
N SER A 16 -15.65 23.75 6.18
CA SER A 16 -15.52 23.80 4.72
C SER A 16 -15.57 22.38 4.16
N GLY A 17 -16.49 22.11 3.23
CA GLY A 17 -16.54 20.82 2.54
C GLY A 17 -17.88 20.09 2.65
N GLU A 18 -17.91 18.91 2.04
CA GLU A 18 -19.12 18.14 1.84
C GLU A 18 -19.39 17.18 3.01
N LYS A 19 -20.67 17.03 3.37
CA LYS A 19 -21.11 16.05 4.37
C LYS A 19 -21.16 14.67 3.73
N LEU A 20 -20.27 13.77 4.16
CA LEU A 20 -20.18 12.41 3.63
C LEU A 20 -21.14 11.44 4.31
N LEU A 21 -21.13 11.45 5.64
CA LEU A 21 -21.79 10.45 6.48
C LEU A 21 -22.06 10.98 7.88
N GLU A 22 -23.12 10.47 8.49
CA GLU A 22 -23.46 10.70 9.89
C GLU A 22 -22.75 9.66 10.75
N VAL A 23 -22.04 10.12 11.78
CA VAL A 23 -21.24 9.28 12.68
C VAL A 23 -21.33 9.82 14.09
N SER A 24 -21.25 8.90 15.05
CA SER A 24 -21.04 9.17 16.46
C SER A 24 -19.56 9.36 16.78
N ALA A 25 -19.25 10.00 17.90
CA ALA A 25 -17.86 10.18 18.37
C ALA A 25 -17.17 8.85 18.72
N PHE A 26 -17.94 7.81 19.02
CA PHE A 26 -17.43 6.47 19.36
C PHE A 26 -17.31 5.54 18.15
N ASP A 27 -17.77 5.99 16.98
CA ASP A 27 -17.68 5.20 15.77
C ASP A 27 -16.25 5.20 15.23
N ARG A 28 -15.98 4.21 14.40
CA ARG A 28 -14.75 4.08 13.63
C ARG A 28 -15.05 4.27 12.17
N ILE A 29 -14.13 4.90 11.46
CA ILE A 29 -14.26 5.15 10.03
C ILE A 29 -13.11 4.50 9.27
N LEU A 30 -13.45 3.87 8.16
CA LEU A 30 -12.52 3.35 7.18
C LEU A 30 -12.36 4.39 6.08
N ILE A 31 -11.12 4.75 5.78
CA ILE A 31 -10.78 5.79 4.80
C ILE A 31 -9.95 5.12 3.71
N VAL A 32 -10.37 5.27 2.45
CA VAL A 32 -9.59 4.88 1.27
C VAL A 32 -9.17 6.12 0.51
N ARG A 33 -7.85 6.27 0.34
CA ARG A 33 -7.23 7.39 -0.36
C ARG A 33 -6.98 7.04 -1.83
N HIS A 34 -6.85 8.06 -2.68
CA HIS A 34 -6.52 7.90 -4.09
C HIS A 34 -5.16 7.21 -4.33
N SER A 35 -4.23 7.31 -3.37
CA SER A 35 -2.97 6.55 -3.38
C SER A 35 -3.15 5.03 -3.31
N GLY A 36 -4.36 4.54 -3.02
CA GLY A 36 -4.65 3.13 -2.78
C GLY A 36 -4.29 2.65 -1.39
N MET A 37 -3.92 3.58 -0.51
CA MET A 37 -3.79 3.31 0.91
C MET A 37 -5.16 3.39 1.59
N TYR A 38 -5.40 2.50 2.53
CA TYR A 38 -6.54 2.56 3.41
C TYR A 38 -6.10 2.51 4.88
N SER A 39 -6.87 3.18 5.71
CA SER A 39 -6.63 3.28 7.15
C SER A 39 -7.96 3.28 7.89
N VAL A 40 -8.00 2.64 9.06
CA VAL A 40 -9.15 2.72 9.96
C VAL A 40 -8.76 3.57 11.15
N VAL A 41 -9.54 4.60 11.43
CA VAL A 41 -9.31 5.55 12.52
C VAL A 41 -10.60 5.78 13.30
N ASP A 42 -10.48 6.13 14.57
CA ASP A 42 -11.61 6.67 15.33
C ASP A 42 -12.00 8.02 14.74
N VAL A 43 -13.26 8.45 14.91
CA VAL A 43 -13.77 9.68 14.29
C VAL A 43 -12.94 10.90 14.72
N PRO A 44 -12.19 11.53 13.80
CA PRO A 44 -11.34 12.66 14.14
C PRO A 44 -12.13 13.97 14.12
N GLU A 45 -11.72 14.92 14.96
CA GLU A 45 -12.21 16.30 14.87
C GLU A 45 -11.69 16.97 13.59
N LYS A 46 -10.40 16.80 13.31
CA LYS A 46 -9.72 17.26 12.10
C LYS A 46 -8.51 16.37 11.82
N LEU A 47 -8.53 15.67 10.68
CA LEU A 47 -7.46 14.80 10.20
C LEU A 47 -7.13 15.13 8.75
N PHE A 48 -5.86 15.12 8.38
CA PHE A 48 -5.44 15.27 6.99
C PHE A 48 -5.37 13.90 6.30
N VAL A 49 -6.09 13.72 5.19
CA VAL A 49 -6.23 12.44 4.48
C VAL A 49 -5.83 12.50 3.00
N ASP A 50 -5.05 13.53 2.65
CA ASP A 50 -4.65 13.89 1.28
C ASP A 50 -5.81 14.43 0.42
N GLN A 51 -5.44 15.07 -0.69
CA GLN A 51 -6.37 15.53 -1.73
C GLN A 51 -6.72 14.34 -2.64
N GLY A 52 -7.88 13.74 -2.43
CA GLY A 52 -8.35 12.62 -3.24
C GLY A 52 -8.91 11.49 -2.40
N LEU A 53 -9.95 11.80 -1.62
CA LEU A 53 -10.70 10.78 -0.92
C LEU A 53 -11.54 9.96 -1.91
N LEU A 54 -11.38 8.64 -1.90
CA LEU A 54 -12.15 7.75 -2.77
C LEU A 54 -13.38 7.19 -2.08
N TRP A 55 -13.22 6.75 -0.83
CA TRP A 55 -14.31 6.12 -0.12
C TRP A 55 -14.14 6.25 1.38
N VAL A 56 -15.25 6.51 2.06
CA VAL A 56 -15.35 6.47 3.51
C VAL A 56 -16.58 5.69 3.90
N ALA A 57 -16.42 4.82 4.88
CA ALA A 57 -17.50 4.05 5.46
C ALA A 57 -17.31 3.91 6.97
N ILE A 58 -18.40 3.61 7.68
CA ILE A 58 -18.32 3.21 9.08
C ILE A 58 -17.65 1.84 9.13
N ALA A 59 -16.64 1.69 9.98
CA ALA A 59 -15.84 0.47 10.08
C ALA A 59 -16.58 -0.60 10.91
N ASN A 60 -17.70 -1.06 10.39
CA ASN A 60 -18.42 -2.22 10.91
C ASN A 60 -17.86 -3.50 10.27
N LYS A 61 -17.45 -4.47 11.09
CA LYS A 61 -16.80 -5.71 10.63
C LYS A 61 -17.68 -6.52 9.68
N GLU A 62 -19.00 -6.54 9.90
CA GLU A 62 -19.93 -7.31 9.05
C GLU A 62 -20.12 -6.63 7.68
N GLU A 63 -20.37 -5.32 7.70
CA GLU A 63 -20.59 -4.54 6.47
C GLU A 63 -19.35 -4.47 5.59
N ILE A 64 -18.18 -4.18 6.18
CA ILE A 64 -16.92 -4.06 5.44
C ILE A 64 -16.46 -5.41 4.88
N ASN A 65 -16.69 -6.52 5.60
CA ASN A 65 -16.37 -7.85 5.10
C ASN A 65 -17.29 -8.26 3.95
N SER A 66 -18.59 -7.93 4.04
CA SER A 66 -19.56 -8.17 2.95
C SER A 66 -19.34 -7.27 1.74
N THR A 67 -18.69 -6.11 1.93
CA THR A 67 -18.43 -5.14 0.86
C THR A 67 -17.24 -5.59 0.01
N LEU A 68 -17.50 -5.79 -1.29
CA LEU A 68 -16.48 -6.16 -2.25
C LEU A 68 -15.89 -4.89 -2.89
N LEU A 69 -14.60 -4.66 -2.65
CA LEU A 69 -13.87 -3.54 -3.25
C LEU A 69 -13.32 -3.98 -4.61
N THR A 70 -13.78 -3.32 -5.66
CA THR A 70 -13.26 -3.50 -7.01
C THR A 70 -12.36 -2.33 -7.37
N ILE A 71 -11.11 -2.65 -7.67
CA ILE A 71 -10.06 -1.67 -7.95
C ILE A 71 -9.45 -2.00 -9.29
N VAL A 72 -9.39 -1.01 -10.18
CA VAL A 72 -8.60 -1.09 -11.40
C VAL A 72 -7.43 -0.14 -11.27
N TYR A 73 -6.23 -0.65 -11.47
CA TYR A 73 -5.01 0.12 -11.36
C TYR A 73 -4.07 -0.18 -12.53
N ARG A 74 -3.19 0.78 -12.78
CA ARG A 74 -2.10 0.69 -13.73
C ARG A 74 -0.82 0.28 -13.01
N ALA A 75 -0.20 -0.81 -13.45
CA ALA A 75 1.05 -1.26 -12.87
C ALA A 75 2.21 -0.27 -13.14
N PRO A 76 3.11 -0.05 -12.16
CA PRO A 76 4.30 0.78 -12.37
C PRO A 76 5.21 0.16 -13.44
N GLY A 77 5.85 1.01 -14.23
CA GLY A 77 6.81 0.62 -15.28
C GLY A 77 6.17 0.09 -16.56
N THR A 78 5.33 -0.95 -16.49
CA THR A 78 4.73 -1.57 -17.69
C THR A 78 3.49 -0.83 -18.22
N GLY A 79 2.78 -0.14 -17.33
CA GLY A 79 1.53 0.54 -17.66
C GLY A 79 0.36 -0.41 -17.94
N PHE A 80 0.50 -1.71 -17.66
CA PHE A 80 -0.60 -2.66 -17.88
C PHE A 80 -1.72 -2.48 -16.85
N PRO A 81 -2.99 -2.58 -17.27
CA PRO A 81 -4.13 -2.54 -16.36
C PRO A 81 -4.30 -3.88 -15.64
N TYR A 82 -4.58 -3.77 -14.35
CA TYR A 82 -4.92 -4.88 -13.47
C TYR A 82 -6.22 -4.59 -12.76
N ILE A 83 -7.01 -5.64 -12.54
CA ILE A 83 -8.20 -5.61 -11.67
C ILE A 83 -7.92 -6.38 -10.39
N LYS A 84 -8.31 -5.82 -9.25
CA LYS A 84 -8.30 -6.50 -7.96
C LYS A 84 -9.66 -6.35 -7.32
N ARG A 85 -10.29 -7.49 -7.01
CA ARG A 85 -11.52 -7.57 -6.24
C ARG A 85 -11.15 -8.14 -4.88
N SER A 86 -11.36 -7.41 -3.79
CA SER A 86 -11.01 -7.87 -2.44
C SER A 86 -11.96 -7.29 -1.39
N SER A 87 -12.23 -8.04 -0.34
CA SER A 87 -12.87 -7.53 0.88
C SER A 87 -11.83 -7.33 1.98
N ILE A 88 -12.16 -6.49 2.97
CA ILE A 88 -11.31 -6.25 4.12
C ILE A 88 -11.91 -7.02 5.31
N GLU A 89 -11.24 -8.09 5.73
CA GLU A 89 -11.74 -8.94 6.81
C GLU A 89 -11.34 -8.45 8.21
N THR A 90 -10.10 -7.96 8.33
CA THR A 90 -9.50 -7.53 9.58
C THR A 90 -8.59 -6.33 9.36
N TRP A 91 -8.48 -5.49 10.38
CA TRP A 91 -7.64 -4.29 10.38
C TRP A 91 -7.17 -3.98 11.79
N ILE A 92 -6.11 -3.20 11.87
CA ILE A 92 -5.63 -2.59 13.11
C ILE A 92 -5.89 -1.09 13.00
N ILE A 93 -6.37 -0.48 14.08
CA ILE A 93 -6.68 0.95 14.15
C ILE A 93 -5.38 1.77 14.01
N ALA A 94 -5.46 2.91 13.33
CA ALA A 94 -4.35 3.82 13.06
C ALA A 94 -3.16 3.17 12.31
N LYS A 95 -3.42 2.07 11.58
CA LYS A 95 -2.44 1.43 10.71
C LYS A 95 -2.83 1.61 9.26
N ASP A 96 -1.86 2.03 8.46
CA ASP A 96 -2.00 2.15 7.02
C ASP A 96 -1.71 0.82 6.33
N TYR A 97 -2.53 0.49 5.34
CA TYR A 97 -2.41 -0.70 4.51
C TYR A 97 -2.58 -0.34 3.05
N SER A 98 -1.90 -1.05 2.15
CA SER A 98 -2.01 -0.80 0.70
C SER A 98 -2.94 -1.81 0.03
N LEU A 99 -3.91 -1.31 -0.76
CA LEU A 99 -4.79 -2.11 -1.60
C LEU A 99 -4.12 -2.46 -2.95
N ILE A 100 -3.28 -1.55 -3.45
CA ILE A 100 -2.57 -1.71 -4.72
C ILE A 100 -1.06 -1.87 -4.48
N PRO A 101 -0.31 -2.42 -5.44
CA PRO A 101 1.14 -2.45 -5.37
C PRO A 101 1.72 -1.03 -5.27
N GLU A 102 2.84 -0.88 -4.57
CA GLU A 102 3.52 0.41 -4.45
C GLU A 102 3.92 0.96 -5.84
N GLY A 103 3.68 2.27 -6.05
CA GLY A 103 3.92 2.93 -7.33
C GLY A 103 2.86 2.66 -8.41
N ALA A 104 1.86 1.82 -8.15
CA ALA A 104 0.71 1.68 -9.04
C ALA A 104 -0.18 2.93 -8.96
N GLN A 105 -0.77 3.30 -10.10
CA GLN A 105 -1.75 4.38 -10.15
C GLN A 105 -3.15 3.78 -10.18
N MET A 106 -4.00 4.18 -9.24
CA MET A 106 -5.41 3.78 -9.25
C MET A 106 -6.16 4.54 -10.34
N LEU A 107 -6.94 3.83 -11.14
CA LEU A 107 -7.74 4.39 -12.23
C LEU A 107 -9.22 4.38 -11.89
N LEU A 108 -9.69 3.29 -11.26
CA LEU A 108 -11.08 3.13 -10.90
C LEU A 108 -11.20 2.42 -9.55
N PHE A 109 -12.13 2.91 -8.75
CA PHE A 109 -12.54 2.31 -7.48
C PHE A 109 -14.06 2.24 -7.43
N SER A 110 -14.61 1.11 -7.02
CA SER A 110 -16.04 0.94 -6.78
C SER A 110 -16.31 -0.13 -5.73
N THR A 111 -17.38 0.06 -4.96
CA THR A 111 -17.90 -0.89 -3.96
C THR A 111 -19.08 -1.69 -4.48
N GLU A 112 -19.52 -1.44 -5.72
CA GLU A 112 -20.62 -2.18 -6.33
C GLU A 112 -20.18 -3.61 -6.66
N LYS A 113 -21.11 -4.56 -6.46
CA LYS A 113 -20.84 -5.98 -6.67
C LYS A 113 -20.53 -6.25 -8.14
N ASP A 114 -21.42 -5.86 -9.04
CA ASP A 114 -21.31 -6.10 -10.46
C ASP A 114 -21.56 -4.81 -11.23
N PHE A 115 -20.60 -4.44 -12.09
CA PHE A 115 -20.70 -3.31 -12.99
C PHE A 115 -19.82 -3.54 -14.23
N GLU A 116 -19.98 -2.69 -15.22
CA GLU A 116 -19.17 -2.69 -16.44
C GLU A 116 -18.26 -1.46 -16.46
N PHE A 117 -17.07 -1.61 -17.00
CA PHE A 117 -16.15 -0.49 -17.18
C PHE A 117 -15.41 -0.62 -18.49
N THR A 118 -15.11 0.51 -19.11
CA THR A 118 -14.37 0.60 -20.35
C THR A 118 -12.99 1.14 -20.06
N LEU A 119 -11.97 0.46 -20.58
CA LEU A 119 -10.58 0.90 -20.53
C LEU A 119 -10.19 1.54 -21.84
N THR A 120 -9.58 2.73 -21.76
CA THR A 120 -9.00 3.41 -22.90
C THR A 120 -7.48 3.23 -22.89
N TYR A 121 -6.96 2.64 -23.96
CA TYR A 121 -5.54 2.32 -24.14
C TYR A 121 -4.79 3.41 -24.89
N ALA A 122 -3.47 3.45 -24.67
CA ALA A 122 -2.57 4.25 -25.48
C ALA A 122 -2.61 3.82 -26.96
N LYS A 123 -2.70 4.82 -27.84
CA LYS A 123 -2.75 4.61 -29.30
C LYS A 123 -1.41 4.03 -29.77
N LYS A 124 -1.42 2.80 -30.27
CA LYS A 124 -0.27 2.20 -30.97
C LYS A 124 -0.54 2.18 -32.47
N PRO A 125 0.49 2.39 -33.32
CA PRO A 125 0.34 2.62 -34.77
C PRO A 125 -0.21 1.43 -35.58
N ARG A 126 -0.75 0.39 -34.94
CA ARG A 126 -1.24 -0.83 -35.59
C ARG A 126 -2.57 -1.34 -35.02
N THR A 127 -3.23 -0.57 -34.14
CA THR A 127 -4.43 -1.04 -33.44
C THR A 127 -5.65 -0.20 -33.75
N LYS A 128 -6.72 -0.86 -34.20
CA LYS A 128 -7.98 -0.22 -34.63
C LYS A 128 -8.95 0.11 -33.48
N LYS A 129 -8.92 -0.64 -32.38
CA LYS A 129 -9.75 -0.42 -31.18
C LYS A 129 -8.86 -0.11 -29.98
N ASN A 130 -9.04 1.07 -29.41
CA ASN A 130 -8.32 1.49 -28.20
C ASN A 130 -9.19 1.40 -26.96
N ASP A 131 -10.47 1.06 -27.11
CA ASP A 131 -11.38 0.90 -26.00
C ASP A 131 -11.83 -0.55 -25.90
N GLU A 132 -11.89 -1.05 -24.67
CA GLU A 132 -12.34 -2.39 -24.36
C GLU A 132 -13.18 -2.38 -23.09
N THR A 133 -14.35 -3.00 -23.17
CA THR A 133 -15.31 -3.06 -22.07
C THR A 133 -15.19 -4.40 -21.34
N PHE A 134 -15.09 -4.32 -20.02
CA PHE A 134 -14.97 -5.46 -19.13
C PHE A 134 -16.12 -5.49 -18.13
N LYS A 135 -16.53 -6.71 -17.75
CA LYS A 135 -17.52 -6.94 -16.69
C LYS A 135 -16.82 -7.43 -15.44
N THR A 136 -17.08 -6.80 -14.30
CA THR A 136 -16.43 -7.18 -13.04
C THR A 136 -16.79 -8.58 -12.57
N ARG A 137 -18.00 -9.05 -12.89
CA ARG A 137 -18.50 -10.41 -12.61
C ARG A 137 -17.58 -11.53 -13.11
N ASN A 138 -16.83 -11.29 -14.19
CA ASN A 138 -15.93 -12.28 -14.78
C ASN A 138 -14.65 -12.50 -13.96
N TYR A 139 -14.37 -11.63 -12.99
CA TYR A 139 -13.17 -11.68 -12.16
C TYR A 139 -13.53 -12.12 -10.75
N GLY A 140 -12.88 -13.16 -10.23
CA GLY A 140 -13.12 -13.62 -8.86
C GLY A 140 -12.51 -12.70 -7.79
N GLN A 141 -12.97 -12.85 -6.55
CA GLN A 141 -12.34 -12.24 -5.38
C GLN A 141 -10.91 -12.79 -5.19
N LYS A 142 -10.00 -11.90 -4.79
CA LYS A 142 -8.61 -12.17 -4.46
C LYS A 142 -8.34 -11.77 -3.02
N GLY A 143 -7.35 -12.41 -2.41
CA GLY A 143 -6.89 -12.05 -1.07
C GLY A 143 -6.30 -10.64 -1.03
N LEU A 144 -6.33 -10.02 0.14
CA LEU A 144 -5.88 -8.64 0.33
C LEU A 144 -4.40 -8.42 -0.04
N LYS A 145 -3.54 -9.42 0.19
CA LYS A 145 -2.11 -9.38 -0.18
C LYS A 145 -1.82 -9.84 -1.61
N ALA A 146 -2.81 -10.39 -2.31
CA ALA A 146 -2.60 -10.92 -3.65
C ALA A 146 -2.49 -9.80 -4.68
N ALA A 147 -1.71 -10.05 -5.72
CA ALA A 147 -1.68 -9.22 -6.91
C ALA A 147 -3.03 -9.32 -7.67
N GLY A 148 -3.33 -8.27 -8.44
CA GLY A 148 -4.51 -8.23 -9.29
C GLY A 148 -4.40 -9.20 -10.47
N VAL A 149 -5.52 -9.41 -11.16
CA VAL A 149 -5.56 -10.11 -12.45
C VAL A 149 -5.25 -9.11 -13.55
N ARG A 150 -4.32 -9.44 -14.45
CA ARG A 150 -4.01 -8.60 -15.60
C ARG A 150 -5.17 -8.61 -16.59
N LEU A 151 -5.63 -7.42 -16.98
CA LEU A 151 -6.73 -7.26 -17.95
C LEU A 151 -6.20 -7.31 -19.39
N ALA A 152 -5.12 -6.57 -19.67
CA ALA A 152 -4.52 -6.49 -21.01
C ALA A 152 -3.00 -6.29 -20.96
N THR A 153 -2.33 -6.64 -22.05
CA THR A 153 -0.88 -6.41 -22.27
C THR A 153 -0.66 -5.10 -23.05
N ARG A 154 -1.46 -4.08 -22.75
CA ARG A 154 -1.40 -2.76 -23.37
C ARG A 154 -1.35 -1.71 -22.28
N GLU A 155 -0.71 -0.59 -22.59
CA GLU A 155 -0.67 0.55 -21.67
C GLU A 155 -2.06 1.20 -21.63
N VAL A 156 -2.59 1.39 -20.42
CA VAL A 156 -3.88 2.05 -20.18
C VAL A 156 -3.66 3.53 -19.85
N LEU A 157 -4.54 4.39 -20.38
CA LEU A 157 -4.59 5.81 -20.07
C LEU A 157 -5.66 6.09 -19.03
N ASP A 158 -6.87 5.61 -19.25
CA ASP A 158 -8.02 5.89 -18.39
C ASP A 158 -8.97 4.70 -18.27
N ALA A 159 -9.81 4.72 -17.24
CA ALA A 159 -10.86 3.75 -16.96
C ALA A 159 -12.17 4.47 -16.60
N ILE A 160 -13.22 4.19 -17.37
CA ILE A 160 -14.54 4.78 -17.17
C ILE A 160 -15.52 3.69 -16.78
N SER A 161 -16.12 3.78 -15.60
CA SER A 161 -17.21 2.89 -15.17
C SER A 161 -18.53 3.30 -15.80
N SER A 162 -19.38 2.32 -16.14
CA SER A 162 -20.81 2.56 -16.39
C SER A 162 -21.61 2.71 -15.08
N ALA A 163 -21.05 2.25 -13.96
CA ALA A 163 -21.56 2.53 -12.63
C ALA A 163 -21.32 3.98 -12.23
N LYS A 164 -22.21 4.52 -11.36
CA LYS A 164 -21.99 5.80 -10.71
C LYS A 164 -20.63 5.77 -10.03
N ARG A 165 -19.74 6.71 -10.36
CA ARG A 165 -18.51 6.90 -9.58
C ARG A 165 -18.94 7.12 -8.13
N VAL A 166 -18.36 6.35 -7.21
CA VAL A 166 -18.36 6.72 -5.79
C VAL A 166 -17.39 7.89 -5.67
N THR A 167 -17.78 9.04 -6.20
CA THR A 167 -17.29 10.32 -5.72
C THR A 167 -17.79 10.45 -4.29
N PRO A 168 -17.02 11.00 -3.35
CA PRO A 168 -17.52 11.31 -2.01
C PRO A 168 -18.69 12.32 -2.00
N ALA A 169 -19.26 12.66 -3.16
CA ALA A 169 -20.38 13.56 -3.28
C ALA A 169 -21.71 12.81 -3.31
N GLY A 170 -22.64 13.24 -2.45
CA GLY A 170 -24.01 12.75 -2.41
C GLY A 170 -24.72 12.89 -3.76
N PRO A 171 -25.92 12.30 -3.91
CA PRO A 171 -26.57 12.09 -5.21
C PRO A 171 -26.98 13.34 -6.02
N ASN A 172 -26.61 14.56 -5.61
CA ASN A 172 -26.90 15.81 -6.30
C ASN A 172 -25.68 16.74 -6.33
N ALA A 173 -24.78 16.53 -7.29
CA ALA A 173 -23.86 17.56 -7.79
C ALA A 173 -23.49 17.23 -9.25
N PRO A 174 -23.36 18.22 -10.14
CA PRO A 174 -23.26 18.00 -11.57
C PRO A 174 -21.97 17.28 -11.96
N GLU A 175 -22.12 16.38 -12.92
CA GLU A 175 -21.09 15.64 -13.61
C GLU A 175 -20.03 16.60 -14.17
N LEU A 176 -18.91 16.71 -13.45
CA LEU A 176 -17.68 17.29 -13.98
C LEU A 176 -16.78 16.14 -14.37
N GLU A 177 -16.67 15.93 -15.68
CA GLU A 177 -15.59 15.19 -16.31
C GLU A 177 -14.26 15.86 -15.91
N ALA A 178 -13.71 15.46 -14.77
CA ALA A 178 -12.32 15.75 -14.45
C ALA A 178 -11.44 14.78 -15.25
N VAL A 179 -11.33 15.04 -16.55
CA VAL A 179 -10.20 14.61 -17.36
C VAL A 179 -9.00 15.38 -16.80
N PHE A 180 -8.30 14.81 -15.83
CA PHE A 180 -7.02 15.37 -15.40
C PHE A 180 -6.00 15.08 -16.51
N PRO A 181 -5.47 16.11 -17.20
CA PRO A 181 -4.51 15.90 -18.26
C PRO A 181 -3.24 15.29 -17.67
N ILE A 182 -2.89 14.09 -18.16
CA ILE A 182 -1.54 13.54 -18.02
C ILE A 182 -0.61 14.48 -18.77
N GLN A 183 0.08 15.37 -18.07
CA GLN A 183 1.11 16.21 -18.68
C GLN A 183 2.28 15.33 -19.12
N ALA A 184 2.29 15.00 -20.41
CA ALA A 184 3.48 14.63 -21.14
C ALA A 184 4.45 15.82 -21.10
N LYS A 185 5.63 15.60 -20.52
CA LYS A 185 6.76 16.52 -20.59
C LYS A 185 7.22 16.62 -22.04
N ASP A 186 7.02 17.77 -22.67
CA ASP A 186 7.85 18.26 -23.77
C ASP A 186 8.12 19.75 -23.55
N GLY A 187 9.37 20.14 -23.75
CA GLY A 187 9.97 21.31 -23.11
C GLY A 187 9.79 22.68 -23.79
N LYS A 188 10.43 23.64 -23.11
CA LYS A 188 10.71 25.06 -23.41
C LYS A 188 9.66 26.07 -22.92
N GLU A 189 9.96 26.71 -21.79
CA GLU A 189 10.15 28.17 -21.62
C GLU A 189 10.30 28.49 -20.11
N SER A 190 11.52 28.85 -19.70
CA SER A 190 11.97 30.22 -19.35
C SER A 190 11.59 30.63 -17.90
N LEU A 191 12.54 30.36 -17.00
CA LEU A 191 12.56 30.90 -15.64
C LEU A 191 12.84 32.41 -15.68
N PRO A 192 12.11 33.27 -14.94
CA PRO A 192 12.54 34.65 -14.74
C PRO A 192 13.66 34.73 -13.68
N GLU A 193 14.77 35.31 -14.12
CA GLU A 193 15.96 35.70 -13.36
C GLU A 193 15.68 36.89 -12.41
N LYS A 194 16.01 36.73 -11.11
CA LYS A 194 16.87 37.62 -10.29
C LYS A 194 16.53 37.47 -8.81
N ILE A 195 17.55 37.18 -7.99
CA ILE A 195 17.93 37.95 -6.78
C ILE A 195 19.28 37.40 -6.24
N ILE A 196 20.30 38.25 -6.42
CA ILE A 196 21.44 38.57 -5.53
C ILE A 196 22.69 37.64 -5.44
N ARG A 197 23.78 38.24 -5.95
CA ARG A 197 25.25 38.08 -5.79
C ARG A 197 25.70 37.64 -4.38
N ALA A 198 26.76 36.85 -4.19
CA ALA A 198 28.17 37.27 -4.28
C ALA A 198 29.17 36.06 -4.28
N PRO A 199 30.45 36.25 -4.66
CA PRO A 199 31.28 35.21 -5.30
C PRO A 199 32.43 34.67 -4.43
N ILE A 200 32.85 33.42 -4.64
CA ILE A 200 34.22 32.96 -4.33
C ILE A 200 34.79 32.16 -5.50
N ALA A 201 36.06 32.45 -5.78
CA ALA A 201 36.78 32.22 -7.01
C ALA A 201 37.48 30.84 -7.14
N LYS A 202 37.62 30.43 -8.41
CA LYS A 202 38.80 29.83 -9.09
C LYS A 202 39.61 28.73 -8.39
N LYS A 203 39.68 27.56 -9.04
CA LYS A 203 40.87 26.92 -9.68
C LYS A 203 40.42 25.55 -10.21
N ARG A 204 40.25 25.29 -11.52
CA ARG A 204 41.22 25.16 -12.62
C ARG A 204 42.37 24.19 -12.28
N ALA A 205 42.27 22.94 -12.77
CA ALA A 205 43.37 22.20 -13.43
C ALA A 205 42.89 20.81 -13.90
N ALA A 206 42.77 20.64 -15.22
CA ALA A 206 43.13 19.39 -15.90
C ALA A 206 44.46 19.66 -16.64
N PRO A 207 45.29 18.63 -16.90
CA PRO A 207 45.34 18.16 -18.29
C PRO A 207 45.71 16.67 -18.52
N LYS A 208 45.12 16.11 -19.60
CA LYS A 208 45.71 15.25 -20.67
C LYS A 208 46.25 13.84 -20.31
N LYS A 209 46.38 12.84 -21.19
CA LYS A 209 45.83 12.39 -22.52
C LYS A 209 46.71 11.17 -22.90
N ALA A 210 46.15 10.00 -23.26
CA ALA A 210 46.73 8.86 -24.03
C ALA A 210 46.04 7.56 -23.57
N ALA A 211 45.70 6.53 -24.35
CA ALA A 211 45.76 6.20 -25.77
C ALA A 211 44.78 5.01 -26.02
N LYS A 212 44.37 4.79 -27.27
CA LYS A 212 43.74 3.56 -27.83
C LYS A 212 44.59 3.20 -29.07
N PRO A 213 44.67 1.94 -29.58
CA PRO A 213 43.51 1.11 -29.93
C PRO A 213 43.69 -0.43 -29.81
N GLU A 214 42.60 -1.20 -29.63
CA GLU A 214 42.35 -2.47 -30.35
C GLU A 214 40.94 -3.05 -30.05
N LYS A 215 40.33 -3.66 -31.08
CA LYS A 215 39.14 -4.53 -31.10
C LYS A 215 39.44 -5.56 -32.20
N PRO A 216 38.97 -6.84 -32.18
CA PRO A 216 37.57 -7.19 -31.92
C PRO A 216 37.30 -8.56 -31.24
N ALA A 217 36.25 -8.66 -30.39
CA ALA A 217 35.38 -9.85 -30.24
C ALA A 217 34.27 -9.59 -29.20
N LYS A 218 33.09 -10.18 -29.43
CA LYS A 218 31.93 -10.35 -28.50
C LYS A 218 31.61 -11.86 -28.49
N PRO A 219 30.75 -12.41 -27.60
CA PRO A 219 30.33 -11.99 -26.25
C PRO A 219 30.28 -13.17 -25.22
N ALA A 220 30.47 -12.97 -23.92
CA ALA A 220 30.07 -13.98 -22.91
C ALA A 220 29.92 -13.43 -21.47
N SER A 221 28.73 -13.68 -20.89
CA SER A 221 28.41 -14.00 -19.49
C SER A 221 28.88 -13.11 -18.32
N ALA A 222 27.88 -12.54 -17.63
CA ALA A 222 27.90 -12.28 -16.19
C ALA A 222 28.24 -13.57 -15.41
N PRO A 223 29.13 -13.51 -14.38
CA PRO A 223 28.79 -14.10 -13.08
C PRO A 223 29.59 -13.47 -11.91
N LEU A 224 29.39 -12.19 -11.60
CA LEU A 224 30.08 -11.57 -10.43
C LEU A 224 29.13 -11.20 -9.28
N GLU A 225 27.82 -11.20 -9.52
CA GLU A 225 26.82 -10.76 -8.54
C GLU A 225 26.17 -11.93 -7.79
N GLU A 226 25.88 -13.04 -8.48
CA GLU A 226 25.38 -14.27 -7.84
C GLU A 226 26.38 -14.88 -6.85
N THR A 227 27.69 -14.85 -7.16
CA THR A 227 28.73 -15.39 -6.28
C THR A 227 28.88 -14.56 -4.99
N ARG A 228 28.57 -13.26 -5.05
CA ARG A 228 28.59 -12.36 -3.89
C ARG A 228 27.38 -12.58 -2.98
N MET A 229 26.18 -12.71 -3.54
CA MET A 229 24.98 -13.07 -2.76
C MET A 229 25.12 -14.46 -2.12
N GLN A 230 25.67 -15.45 -2.84
CA GLN A 230 25.89 -16.79 -2.27
C GLN A 230 26.93 -16.78 -1.13
N ALA A 231 27.98 -15.96 -1.23
CA ALA A 231 28.96 -15.80 -0.16
C ALA A 231 28.39 -15.09 1.08
N GLU A 232 27.50 -14.12 0.90
CA GLU A 232 26.83 -13.40 2.00
C GLU A 232 25.81 -14.29 2.72
N ILE A 233 25.01 -15.06 1.96
CA ILE A 233 24.09 -16.05 2.52
C ILE A 233 24.84 -17.14 3.30
N ALA A 234 26.00 -17.60 2.81
CA ALA A 234 26.82 -18.56 3.52
C ALA A 234 27.40 -18.01 4.83
N ARG A 235 27.80 -16.72 4.85
CA ARG A 235 28.27 -16.04 6.08
C ARG A 235 27.15 -15.85 7.10
N ALA A 236 25.98 -15.40 6.67
CA ALA A 236 24.82 -15.25 7.55
C ALA A 236 24.38 -16.60 8.16
N LYS A 237 24.45 -17.68 7.39
CA LYS A 237 24.12 -19.03 7.87
C LYS A 237 25.16 -19.55 8.88
N ALA A 238 26.45 -19.24 8.69
CA ALA A 238 27.50 -19.61 9.64
C ALA A 238 27.38 -18.82 10.96
N GLU A 239 26.97 -17.55 10.91
CA GLU A 239 26.73 -16.73 12.09
C GLU A 239 25.50 -17.21 12.87
N ALA A 240 24.41 -17.56 12.18
CA ALA A 240 23.23 -18.16 12.82
C ALA A 240 23.55 -19.51 13.50
N ALA A 241 24.40 -20.34 12.88
CA ALA A 241 24.85 -21.60 13.48
C ALA A 241 25.73 -21.37 14.72
N ARG A 242 26.57 -20.32 14.73
CA ARG A 242 27.34 -19.94 15.92
C ARG A 242 26.46 -19.46 17.06
N ILE A 243 25.45 -18.63 16.76
CA ILE A 243 24.49 -18.16 17.76
C ILE A 243 23.69 -19.34 18.32
N GLN A 244 23.27 -20.30 17.48
CA GLN A 244 22.60 -21.52 17.95
C GLN A 244 23.49 -22.37 18.88
N ALA A 245 24.75 -22.61 18.50
CA ALA A 245 25.69 -23.34 19.35
C ALA A 245 25.97 -22.61 20.67
N GLU A 246 26.04 -21.27 20.66
CA GLU A 246 26.23 -20.47 21.87
C GLU A 246 24.98 -20.48 22.77
N THR A 247 23.78 -20.51 22.19
CA THR A 247 22.53 -20.69 22.95
C THR A 247 22.41 -22.09 23.56
N GLU A 248 22.81 -23.14 22.84
CA GLU A 248 22.79 -24.52 23.36
C GLU A 248 23.80 -24.69 24.51
N ALA A 249 25.02 -24.17 24.37
CA ALA A 249 26.02 -24.20 25.45
C ALA A 249 25.55 -23.44 26.71
N LYS A 250 24.77 -22.37 26.54
CA LYS A 250 24.23 -21.59 27.67
C LYS A 250 23.09 -22.31 28.39
N VAL A 251 22.29 -23.11 27.67
CA VAL A 251 21.24 -23.97 28.26
C VAL A 251 21.85 -25.14 29.03
N GLU A 252 22.97 -25.70 28.56
CA GLU A 252 23.68 -26.80 29.22
C GLU A 252 24.44 -26.36 30.48
N SER A 253 24.77 -25.06 30.60
CA SER A 253 25.43 -24.47 31.77
C SER A 253 24.51 -24.15 32.96
N ILE A 254 23.20 -24.41 32.86
CA ILE A 254 22.26 -24.17 33.96
C ILE A 254 22.43 -25.28 35.02
N PRO A 255 22.91 -24.99 36.24
CA PRO A 255 23.12 -26.02 37.25
C PRO A 255 21.78 -26.67 37.63
N HIS A 256 21.80 -28.00 37.72
CA HIS A 256 20.66 -28.91 37.89
C HIS A 256 19.81 -28.70 39.16
N GLY A 257 20.10 -27.68 39.96
CA GLY A 257 19.38 -27.30 41.18
C GLY A 257 18.28 -26.26 40.99
N LEU A 258 18.28 -25.47 39.91
CA LEU A 258 17.31 -24.37 39.74
C LEU A 258 15.91 -24.87 39.38
N PHE A 259 15.83 -25.96 38.58
CA PHE A 259 14.55 -26.59 38.23
C PHE A 259 13.92 -27.34 39.42
N ALA A 260 14.72 -27.94 40.31
CA ALA A 260 14.23 -28.64 41.50
C ALA A 260 13.65 -27.67 42.56
N ALA A 261 14.24 -26.47 42.69
CA ALA A 261 13.74 -25.43 43.60
C ALA A 261 12.38 -24.85 43.13
N LEU A 262 12.19 -24.68 41.82
CA LEU A 262 10.93 -24.18 41.25
C LEU A 262 9.80 -25.23 41.34
N ALA A 263 10.13 -26.52 41.20
CA ALA A 263 9.16 -27.61 41.37
C ALA A 263 8.66 -27.75 42.82
N ARG A 264 9.54 -27.57 43.82
CA ARG A 264 9.15 -27.62 45.24
C ARG A 264 8.24 -26.47 45.64
N LYS A 265 8.52 -25.26 45.17
CA LYS A 265 7.67 -24.07 45.45
C LYS A 265 6.27 -24.19 44.82
N LYS A 266 6.13 -24.94 43.72
CA LYS A 266 4.81 -25.20 43.10
C LYS A 266 3.99 -26.27 43.85
N ALA A 267 4.64 -27.22 44.51
CA ALA A 267 3.96 -28.23 45.32
C ALA A 267 3.43 -27.68 46.65
N GLU A 268 4.17 -26.76 47.27
CA GLU A 268 3.78 -26.11 48.55
C GLU A 268 2.51 -25.26 48.41
N LEU A 269 2.32 -24.59 47.28
CA LEU A 269 1.10 -23.81 47.00
C LEU A 269 -0.15 -24.64 46.71
N THR A 270 -0.03 -25.96 46.53
CA THR A 270 -1.16 -26.86 46.22
C THR A 270 -1.67 -27.66 47.41
N SER A 271 -1.02 -27.60 48.57
CA SER A 271 -1.42 -28.36 49.77
C SER A 271 -2.32 -27.61 50.75
N ASP A 272 -2.47 -26.28 50.64
CA ASP A 272 -3.24 -25.47 51.60
C ASP A 272 -4.75 -25.37 51.29
N ASP A 273 -5.26 -25.96 50.19
CA ASP A 273 -6.66 -25.85 49.76
C ASP A 273 -7.48 -27.15 49.98
N LYS A 274 -7.18 -27.90 51.06
CA LYS A 274 -7.94 -29.13 51.40
C LYS A 274 -8.44 -29.26 52.84
N ASP A 275 -8.41 -28.20 53.64
CA ASP A 275 -9.08 -28.18 54.93
C ASP A 275 -10.12 -27.05 55.02
N LYS A 276 -11.32 -27.33 54.50
CA LYS A 276 -12.52 -26.60 54.90
C LYS A 276 -13.64 -27.59 55.18
N PRO A 277 -14.11 -27.72 56.44
CA PRO A 277 -15.15 -28.68 56.78
C PRO A 277 -16.49 -28.25 56.19
N LYS A 278 -17.21 -29.23 55.63
CA LYS A 278 -18.64 -29.12 55.29
C LYS A 278 -19.43 -28.88 56.59
N GLY A 279 -19.96 -27.68 56.76
CA GLY A 279 -20.92 -27.33 57.81
C GLY A 279 -22.35 -27.41 57.29
N ASN A 280 -23.12 -28.34 57.85
CA ASN A 280 -24.58 -28.40 57.83
C ASN A 280 -25.16 -27.23 58.63
N SER A 281 -26.15 -26.52 58.06
CA SER A 281 -27.44 -26.14 58.67
C SER A 281 -28.17 -25.17 57.75
#